data_AF-A0A7S4I004-F1
#
_entry.id   AF-A0A7S4I004-F1
#
_cell.length_a   1.000
_cell.length_b   1.000
_cell.length_c   1.000
_cell.angle_alpha   90.00
_cell.angle_beta   90.00
_cell.angle_gamma   90.00
#
_symmetry.space_group_name_H-M   'P 1'
#
loop_
_entity.id
_entity.type
_entity.pdbx_description
1 polymer ?
#
loop_
_entity_poly.entity_id
_entity_poly.type
_entity_poly.pdbx_seq_one_letter_code
_entity_poly.pdbx_strand_id
1 'polypeptide(L)'
;NSGVAELPDENGMLPMHYACAYGNSVPVLDVLREAYPESIVARDNSGRTPLHLAMANAHRHSVPSVVEFLTRYGAEMGVADIPNNAGRLPLSGLANVCKTRSSMSERERTNASRCLALYLDARPRGSANFLDAMRETP
;
A
#
# COMPACT_ATOMS: atom_id res chain seq x y z
N ASN A 1 5.18 25.88 3.19
CA ASN A 1 6.20 25.10 3.95
C ASN A 1 6.33 23.68 3.37
N SER A 2 6.27 23.53 2.04
CA SER A 2 5.92 22.24 1.41
C SER A 2 7.10 21.31 1.08
N GLY A 3 8.34 21.77 1.28
CA GLY A 3 9.52 21.01 0.84
C GLY A 3 9.83 19.72 1.61
N VAL A 4 9.28 19.50 2.82
CA VAL A 4 9.63 18.30 3.61
C VAL A 4 8.90 17.04 3.12
N ALA A 5 7.72 17.19 2.53
CA ALA A 5 6.92 16.05 2.06
C ALA A 5 7.50 15.38 0.80
N GLU A 6 8.28 16.14 0.02
CA GLU A 6 8.95 15.68 -1.20
C GLU A 6 10.38 15.18 -0.98
N LEU A 7 10.96 15.36 0.22
CA LEU A 7 12.32 14.94 0.52
C LEU A 7 12.36 13.46 0.89
N PRO A 8 12.99 12.60 0.06
CA PRO A 8 13.20 11.21 0.41
C PRO A 8 14.34 11.07 1.42
N ASP A 9 14.26 10.03 2.24
CA ASP A 9 15.39 9.56 3.03
C ASP A 9 16.41 8.75 2.19
N GLU A 10 17.40 8.14 2.85
CA GLU A 10 18.44 7.30 2.22
C GLU A 10 17.86 6.08 1.47
N ASN A 11 16.64 5.65 1.80
CA ASN A 11 15.93 4.55 1.17
C ASN A 11 14.99 5.01 0.05
N GLY A 12 14.95 6.31 -0.28
CA GLY A 12 13.98 6.85 -1.23
C GLY A 12 12.58 7.02 -0.62
N MET A 13 12.42 6.84 0.69
CA MET A 13 11.13 6.87 1.35
C MET A 13 10.74 8.30 1.72
N LEU A 14 9.62 8.74 1.16
CA LEU A 14 8.88 9.93 1.58
C LEU A 14 8.10 9.71 2.88
N PRO A 15 7.72 10.78 3.60
CA PRO A 15 6.82 10.69 4.75
C PRO A 15 5.52 9.91 4.49
N MET A 16 4.97 9.99 3.28
CA MET A 16 3.77 9.22 2.87
C MET A 16 4.01 7.70 2.97
N HIS A 17 5.20 7.22 2.61
CA HIS A 17 5.55 5.80 2.72
C HIS A 17 5.48 5.32 4.16
N TYR A 18 6.05 6.10 5.09
CA TYR A 18 6.03 5.81 6.52
C TYR A 18 4.62 5.88 7.09
N ALA A 19 3.85 6.91 6.74
CA ALA A 19 2.48 7.07 7.17
C ALA A 19 1.64 5.83 6.80
N CYS A 20 1.81 5.33 5.57
CA CYS A 20 1.11 4.16 5.08
C CYS A 20 1.60 2.84 5.71
N ALA A 21 2.91 2.66 5.86
CA ALA A 21 3.51 1.46 6.45
C ALA A 21 3.06 1.23 7.90
N TYR A 22 2.96 2.30 8.68
CA TYR A 22 2.57 2.24 10.10
C TYR A 22 1.07 2.37 10.35
N GLY A 23 0.27 2.63 9.31
CA GLY A 23 -1.17 2.80 9.44
C GLY A 23 -1.54 4.09 10.19
N ASN A 24 -1.00 5.22 9.78
CA ASN A 24 -1.35 6.52 10.35
C ASN A 24 -2.80 6.92 10.00
N SER A 25 -3.32 7.93 10.69
CA SER A 25 -4.69 8.41 10.51
C SER A 25 -4.86 9.10 9.15
N VAL A 26 -6.09 9.05 8.62
CA VAL A 26 -6.46 9.71 7.36
C VAL A 26 -6.11 11.20 7.33
N PRO A 27 -6.31 11.99 8.41
CA PRO A 27 -5.90 13.40 8.42
C PRO A 27 -4.40 13.61 8.17
N VAL A 28 -3.53 12.71 8.67
CA VAL A 28 -2.09 12.79 8.39
C VAL A 28 -1.81 12.51 6.92
N LEU A 29 -2.50 11.52 6.33
CA LEU A 29 -2.37 11.22 4.90
C LEU A 29 -2.87 12.37 4.03
N ASP A 30 -3.98 13.02 4.42
CA ASP A 30 -4.49 14.20 3.72
C ASP A 30 -3.49 15.35 3.74
N VAL A 31 -2.91 15.68 4.89
CA VAL A 31 -1.88 16.74 4.99
C VAL A 31 -0.67 16.44 4.12
N LEU A 32 -0.20 15.19 4.10
CA LEU A 32 0.93 14.78 3.27
C LEU A 32 0.61 14.83 1.78
N ARG A 33 -0.59 14.41 1.39
CA ARG A 33 -1.09 14.49 0.02
C ARG A 33 -1.27 15.94 -0.45
N GLU A 34 -1.83 16.80 0.39
CA GLU A 34 -2.00 18.22 0.08
C GLU A 34 -0.65 18.93 -0.08
N ALA A 35 0.34 18.54 0.73
CA ALA A 35 1.70 19.06 0.61
C ALA A 35 2.42 18.55 -0.66
N TYR A 36 2.22 17.28 -1.03
CA TYR A 36 2.83 16.67 -2.20
C TYR A 36 1.93 15.55 -2.79
N PRO A 37 1.05 15.85 -3.76
CA PRO A 37 0.07 14.90 -4.29
C PRO A 37 0.67 13.65 -4.92
N GLU A 38 1.82 13.80 -5.59
CA GLU A 38 2.55 12.72 -6.27
C GLU A 38 3.13 11.70 -5.28
N SER A 39 3.17 12.04 -3.98
CA SER A 39 3.62 11.12 -2.92
C SER A 39 2.80 9.82 -2.86
N ILE A 40 1.55 9.81 -3.35
CA ILE A 40 0.67 8.62 -3.40
C ILE A 40 1.25 7.50 -4.28
N VAL A 41 1.93 7.87 -5.37
CA VAL A 41 2.52 6.94 -6.34
C VAL A 41 4.05 6.98 -6.38
N ALA A 42 4.65 7.81 -5.52
CA ALA A 42 6.10 7.86 -5.37
C ALA A 42 6.68 6.47 -5.09
N ARG A 43 7.89 6.24 -5.59
CA ARG A 43 8.57 4.94 -5.49
C ARG A 43 9.83 5.12 -4.67
N ASP A 44 10.00 4.26 -3.67
CA ASP A 44 11.25 4.16 -2.93
C ASP A 44 12.38 3.51 -3.77
N ASN A 45 13.57 3.34 -3.19
CA ASN A 45 14.72 2.74 -3.89
C ASN A 45 14.48 1.28 -4.34
N SER A 46 13.52 0.59 -3.71
CA SER A 46 13.07 -0.76 -4.11
C SER A 46 11.95 -0.72 -5.16
N GLY A 47 11.55 0.47 -5.61
CA GLY A 47 10.45 0.69 -6.53
C GLY A 47 9.06 0.56 -5.89
N ARG A 48 8.96 0.46 -4.57
CA ARG A 48 7.72 0.26 -3.83
C ARG A 48 6.99 1.58 -3.65
N THR A 49 5.69 1.57 -3.90
CA THR A 49 4.77 2.68 -3.59
C THR A 49 4.28 2.63 -2.14
N PRO A 50 3.69 3.70 -1.59
CA PRO A 50 3.04 3.66 -0.27
C PRO A 50 2.02 2.52 -0.13
N LEU A 51 1.32 2.16 -1.21
CA LEU A 51 0.36 1.04 -1.20
C LEU A 51 1.05 -0.32 -1.00
N HIS A 52 2.26 -0.53 -1.53
CA HIS A 52 3.02 -1.76 -1.25
C HIS A 52 3.30 -1.91 0.25
N LEU A 53 3.68 -0.81 0.90
CA LEU A 53 4.02 -0.81 2.32
C LEU A 53 2.78 -0.99 3.20
N ALA A 54 1.65 -0.39 2.81
CA ALA A 54 0.36 -0.62 3.46
C ALA A 54 -0.03 -2.10 3.37
N MET A 55 -0.02 -2.69 2.17
CA MET A 55 -0.41 -4.09 1.97
C MET A 55 0.52 -5.08 2.70
N ALA A 56 1.83 -4.82 2.75
CA ALA A 56 2.78 -5.60 3.54
C ALA A 56 2.53 -5.52 5.06
N ASN A 57 1.77 -4.53 5.52
CA ASN A 57 1.40 -4.33 6.92
C ASN A 57 -0.10 -4.50 7.19
N ALA A 58 -0.86 -5.14 6.29
CA ALA A 58 -2.32 -5.27 6.35
C ALA A 58 -2.90 -5.95 7.61
N HIS A 59 -2.06 -6.60 8.42
CA HIS A 59 -2.45 -7.14 9.73
C HIS A 59 -2.78 -6.03 10.74
N ARG A 60 -2.21 -4.82 10.58
CA ARG A 60 -2.44 -3.68 11.47
C ARG A 60 -3.87 -3.14 11.34
N HIS A 61 -4.43 -2.73 12.48
CA HIS A 61 -5.83 -2.30 12.58
C HIS A 61 -6.21 -1.10 11.71
N SER A 62 -5.31 -0.13 11.56
CA SER A 62 -5.57 1.13 10.84
C SER A 62 -5.26 1.06 9.34
N VAL A 63 -4.63 -0.02 8.87
CA VAL A 63 -4.22 -0.15 7.46
C VAL A 63 -5.38 -0.24 6.47
N PRO A 64 -6.53 -0.87 6.77
CA PRO A 64 -7.68 -0.81 5.86
C PRO A 64 -8.07 0.62 5.47
N SER A 65 -8.09 1.56 6.42
CA SER A 65 -8.40 2.97 6.12
C SER A 65 -7.32 3.65 5.27
N VAL A 66 -6.05 3.24 5.42
CA VAL A 66 -4.95 3.70 4.56
C VAL A 66 -5.09 3.16 3.15
N VAL A 67 -5.41 1.86 3.01
CA VAL A 67 -5.61 1.24 1.68
C VAL A 67 -6.77 1.91 0.97
N GLU A 68 -7.90 2.11 1.64
CA GLU A 68 -9.06 2.84 1.12
C GLU A 68 -8.69 4.26 0.66
N PHE A 69 -7.89 4.98 1.45
CA PHE A 69 -7.41 6.32 1.08
C PHE A 69 -6.56 6.28 -0.20
N LEU A 70 -5.56 5.40 -0.24
CA LEU A 70 -4.64 5.28 -1.36
C LEU A 70 -5.33 4.79 -2.62
N THR A 71 -6.26 3.85 -2.53
CA THR A 71 -7.01 3.38 -3.70
C THR A 71 -7.95 4.45 -4.20
N ARG A 72 -8.63 5.18 -3.31
CA ARG A 72 -9.54 6.27 -3.71
C ARG A 72 -8.82 7.38 -4.46
N TYR A 73 -7.69 7.86 -3.95
CA TYR A 73 -6.96 8.98 -4.57
C TYR A 73 -5.93 8.53 -5.61
N GLY A 74 -5.45 7.30 -5.53
CA GLY A 74 -4.48 6.72 -6.47
C GLY A 74 -5.09 5.87 -7.58
N ALA A 75 -6.40 5.64 -7.61
CA ALA A 75 -7.08 4.91 -8.69
C ALA A 75 -6.83 5.54 -10.06
N GLU A 76 -6.92 6.87 -10.16
CA GLU A 76 -6.65 7.60 -11.40
C GLU A 76 -5.19 7.49 -11.84
N MET A 77 -4.28 7.34 -10.88
CA MET A 77 -2.84 7.20 -11.13
C MET A 77 -2.40 5.73 -11.30
N GLY A 78 -3.32 4.77 -11.21
CA GLY A 78 -3.02 3.34 -11.34
C GLY A 78 -2.17 2.78 -10.20
N VAL A 79 -2.26 3.32 -8.98
CA VAL A 79 -1.41 2.95 -7.83
C VAL A 79 -1.40 1.44 -7.52
N ALA A 80 -2.51 0.76 -7.83
CA ALA A 80 -2.68 -0.67 -7.63
C ALA A 80 -1.87 -1.51 -8.62
N ASP A 81 -1.57 -0.98 -9.81
CA ASP A 81 -0.94 -1.69 -10.93
C ASP A 81 0.56 -1.43 -11.04
N ILE A 82 1.13 -0.55 -10.22
CA ILE A 82 2.55 -0.22 -10.26
C ILE A 82 3.35 -1.37 -9.64
N PRO A 83 4.24 -2.05 -10.38
CA PRO A 83 5.12 -3.05 -9.80
C PRO A 83 6.35 -2.41 -9.16
N ASN A 84 6.89 -3.06 -8.12
CA ASN A 84 8.21 -2.73 -7.59
C ASN A 84 9.34 -3.23 -8.51
N ASN A 85 10.60 -3.01 -8.12
CA ASN A 85 11.76 -3.42 -8.93
C ASN A 85 11.88 -4.94 -9.13
N ALA A 86 11.19 -5.74 -8.31
CA ALA A 86 11.10 -7.19 -8.44
C ALA A 86 9.89 -7.65 -9.29
N GLY A 87 9.18 -6.74 -9.94
CA GLY A 87 7.99 -7.04 -10.74
C GLY A 87 6.74 -7.35 -9.91
N ARG A 88 6.81 -7.21 -8.58
CA ARG A 88 5.72 -7.57 -7.67
C ARG A 88 4.77 -6.39 -7.47
N LEU A 89 3.48 -6.66 -7.55
CA LEU A 89 2.40 -5.69 -7.28
C LEU A 89 2.20 -5.47 -5.77
N PRO A 90 1.51 -4.40 -5.35
CA PRO A 90 1.19 -4.15 -3.95
C PRO A 90 0.48 -5.33 -3.27
N LEU A 91 -0.40 -6.02 -4.01
CA LEU A 91 -1.16 -7.19 -3.54
C LEU A 91 -0.25 -8.32 -3.02
N SER A 92 0.94 -8.50 -3.59
CA SER A 92 1.90 -9.52 -3.16
C SER A 92 2.35 -9.33 -1.70
N GLY A 93 2.31 -8.09 -1.18
CA GLY A 93 2.62 -7.80 0.21
C GLY A 93 1.64 -8.51 1.17
N LEU A 94 0.37 -8.60 0.78
CA LEU A 94 -0.67 -9.27 1.56
C LEU A 94 -0.44 -10.79 1.63
N ALA A 95 -0.12 -11.40 0.48
CA ALA A 95 0.20 -12.83 0.40
C ALA A 95 1.31 -13.22 1.39
N ASN A 96 2.35 -12.38 1.51
CA ASN A 96 3.43 -12.60 2.46
C ASN A 96 2.97 -12.51 3.92
N VAL A 97 2.06 -11.60 4.26
CA VAL A 97 1.49 -11.50 5.61
C VAL A 97 0.76 -12.79 5.98
N CYS A 98 -0.05 -13.33 5.06
CA CYS A 98 -0.79 -14.57 5.26
C CYS A 98 0.12 -15.80 5.39
N LYS A 99 1.22 -15.86 4.61
CA LYS A 99 2.19 -16.96 4.63
C LYS A 99 3.08 -16.96 5.87
N THR A 100 3.51 -15.79 6.35
CA THR A 100 4.52 -15.67 7.42
C THR A 100 3.95 -15.72 8.83
N ARG A 101 2.65 -15.45 9.02
CA ARG A 101 2.01 -15.38 10.34
C ARG A 101 1.00 -16.50 10.52
N SER A 102 1.50 -17.73 10.63
CA SER A 102 0.70 -18.93 10.93
C SER A 102 -0.12 -18.85 12.24
N SER A 103 0.14 -17.86 13.11
CA SER A 103 -0.63 -17.57 14.34
C SER A 103 -1.44 -16.25 14.30
N MET A 104 -1.89 -15.77 13.14
CA MET A 104 -2.72 -14.56 13.08
C MET A 104 -3.97 -14.69 13.94
N SER A 105 -4.23 -13.65 14.75
CA SER A 105 -5.53 -13.47 15.39
C SER A 105 -6.63 -13.30 14.36
N GLU A 106 -7.86 -13.62 14.73
CA GLU A 106 -9.03 -13.40 13.88
C GLU A 106 -9.13 -11.95 13.41
N ARG A 107 -8.80 -10.99 14.27
CA ARG A 107 -8.80 -9.56 13.95
C ARG A 107 -7.78 -9.21 12.86
N GLU A 108 -6.56 -9.74 12.94
CA GLU A 108 -5.53 -9.52 11.90
C GLU A 108 -5.95 -10.14 10.56
N ARG A 109 -6.63 -11.30 10.57
CA ARG A 109 -7.18 -11.90 9.35
C ARG A 109 -8.27 -11.02 8.75
N THR A 110 -9.20 -10.53 9.56
CA THR A 110 -10.26 -9.62 9.11
C THR A 110 -9.69 -8.33 8.51
N ASN A 111 -8.64 -7.77 9.11
CA ASN A 111 -7.97 -6.58 8.55
C ASN A 111 -7.34 -6.87 7.18
N ALA A 112 -6.63 -8.00 7.06
CA ALA A 112 -6.02 -8.43 5.82
C ALA A 112 -7.06 -8.67 4.72
N SER A 113 -8.15 -9.39 5.02
CA SER A 113 -9.27 -9.61 4.10
C SER A 113 -9.94 -8.29 3.67
N ARG A 114 -10.06 -7.32 4.58
CA ARG A 114 -10.60 -6.00 4.25
C ARG A 114 -9.69 -5.21 3.32
N CYS A 115 -8.37 -5.28 3.52
CA CYS A 115 -7.39 -4.67 2.61
C CYS A 115 -7.48 -5.30 1.21
N LEU A 116 -7.65 -6.63 1.12
CA LEU A 116 -7.88 -7.32 -0.14
C LEU A 116 -9.13 -6.79 -0.85
N ALA A 117 -10.25 -6.72 -0.13
CA ALA A 117 -11.51 -6.25 -0.70
C ALA A 117 -11.39 -4.81 -1.24
N LEU A 118 -10.77 -3.91 -0.47
CA LEU A 118 -10.54 -2.52 -0.89
C LEU A 118 -9.61 -2.41 -2.10
N TYR A 119 -8.59 -3.25 -2.18
CA TYR A 119 -7.68 -3.30 -3.32
C TYR A 119 -8.41 -3.79 -4.59
N LEU A 120 -9.25 -4.82 -4.48
CA LEU A 120 -10.03 -5.33 -5.62
C LEU A 120 -11.11 -4.34 -6.08
N ASP A 121 -11.70 -3.59 -5.15
CA ASP A 121 -12.66 -2.52 -5.46
C ASP A 121 -12.03 -1.39 -6.29
N ALA A 122 -10.72 -1.19 -6.15
CA ALA A 122 -9.94 -0.26 -6.96
C ALA A 122 -9.80 -0.68 -8.45
N ARG A 123 -10.33 -1.85 -8.83
CA ARG A 123 -10.31 -2.43 -10.18
C ARG A 123 -8.91 -2.42 -10.83
N PRO A 124 -7.92 -3.07 -10.19
CA PRO A 124 -6.60 -3.25 -10.80
C PRO A 124 -6.72 -3.97 -12.14
N ARG A 125 -5.79 -3.68 -13.05
CA ARG A 125 -5.74 -4.34 -14.36
C ARG A 125 -5.42 -5.82 -14.18
N GLY A 126 -6.14 -6.69 -14.88
CA GLY A 126 -5.92 -8.13 -14.94
C GLY A 126 -4.64 -8.51 -15.69
N SER A 127 -3.49 -8.02 -15.24
CA SER A 127 -2.16 -8.32 -15.78
C SER A 127 -1.65 -9.70 -15.33
N ALA A 128 -0.62 -10.24 -16.00
CA ALA A 128 0.02 -11.48 -15.57
C ALA A 128 0.49 -11.40 -14.10
N ASN A 129 1.10 -10.27 -13.72
CA ASN A 129 1.53 -10.01 -12.34
C ASN A 129 0.35 -9.99 -11.34
N PHE A 130 -0.84 -9.55 -11.77
CA PHE A 130 -2.05 -9.59 -10.96
C PHE A 130 -2.53 -11.03 -10.74
N LEU A 131 -2.56 -11.84 -11.80
CA LEU A 131 -2.93 -13.26 -11.71
C LEU A 131 -1.96 -14.04 -10.83
N ASP A 132 -0.67 -13.78 -10.94
CA ASP A 132 0.35 -14.40 -10.08
C ASP A 132 0.17 -13.98 -8.62
N ALA A 133 -0.05 -12.69 -8.36
CA ALA A 133 -0.33 -12.20 -7.00
C ALA A 133 -1.62 -12.82 -6.40
N MET A 134 -2.66 -12.99 -7.20
CA MET A 134 -3.91 -13.65 -6.79
C MET A 134 -3.73 -15.13 -6.47
N ARG A 135 -2.83 -15.83 -7.17
CA ARG A 135 -2.50 -17.24 -6.86
C ARG A 135 -1.71 -17.37 -5.55
N GLU A 136 -1.04 -16.31 -5.15
CA GLU A 136 -0.26 -16.27 -3.91
C GLU A 136 -1.07 -15.85 -2.69
N THR A 137 -2.21 -15.19 -2.86
CA THR A 137 -3.16 -14.86 -1.79
C THR A 137 -3.97 -16.09 -1.38
N PRO A 138 -4.26 -16.28 -0.07
CA PRO A 138 -4.99 -17.45 0.45
C PRO A 138 -6.48 -17.45 0.08
#